data_AF-A0A7C8BMK0-F1
#
_entry.id   AF-A0A7C8BMK0-F1
#
_cell.length_a   1.000
_cell.length_b   1.000
_cell.length_c   1.000
_cell.angle_alpha   90.00
_cell.angle_beta   90.00
_cell.angle_gamma   90.00
#
_symmetry.space_group_name_H-M   'P 1'
#
loop_
_entity.id
_entity.type
_entity.pdbx_description
1 polymer ?
#
loop_
_entity_poly.entity_id
_entity_poly.type
_entity_poly.pdbx_seq_one_letter_code
_entity_poly.pdbx_strand_id
1 'polypeptide(L)' 'MASSPYQRRIIDDELDELSLALPAISLDGIKGVGKTTTARARARTVRRLDDPAVRELLGADAPVPQKCHLA' A
#
# COMPACT_ATOMS: atom_id res chain seq x y z
N MET A 1 -17.72 -5.15 -15.19
CA MET A 1 -18.19 -5.60 -13.86
C MET A 1 -17.80 -4.53 -12.86
N ALA A 2 -18.77 -3.75 -12.36
CA ALA A 2 -18.49 -2.76 -11.33
C ALA A 2 -18.24 -3.52 -10.02
N SER A 3 -16.99 -3.58 -9.55
CA SER A 3 -16.72 -3.99 -8.18
C SER A 3 -17.41 -2.97 -7.28
N SER A 4 -18.21 -3.44 -6.32
CA SER A 4 -18.86 -2.58 -5.32
C SER A 4 -17.86 -1.55 -4.78
N PRO A 5 -18.23 -0.25 -4.66
CA PRO A 5 -17.32 0.77 -4.17
C PRO A 5 -16.78 0.37 -2.80
N TYR A 6 -15.50 0.67 -2.56
CA TYR A 6 -14.85 0.37 -1.29
C TYR A 6 -15.62 1.01 -0.13
N GLN A 7 -16.01 0.18 0.85
CA GLN A 7 -16.67 0.67 2.05
C GLN A 7 -15.60 1.11 3.06
N ARG A 8 -15.69 2.37 3.48
CA ARG A 8 -14.82 2.97 4.50
C ARG A 8 -14.88 2.16 5.80
N ARG A 9 -13.73 1.96 6.42
CA ARG A 9 -13.51 1.20 7.66
C ARG A 9 -13.10 2.13 8.78
N ILE A 10 -13.22 1.69 10.03
CA ILE A 10 -12.84 2.52 11.18
C ILE A 10 -11.38 2.97 11.13
N ILE A 11 -10.46 2.06 10.75
CA ILE A 11 -9.01 2.33 10.67
C ILE A 11 -8.58 3.31 9.57
N ASP A 12 -9.53 3.74 8.74
CA ASP A 12 -9.21 4.49 7.53
C ASP A 12 -8.72 5.89 7.84
N ASP A 13 -9.28 6.53 8.86
CA ASP A 13 -8.93 7.89 9.26
C ASP A 13 -7.53 7.91 9.90
N GLU A 14 -7.21 6.92 10.74
CA GLU A 14 -5.88 6.80 11.33
C GLU A 14 -4.82 6.49 10.28
N LEU A 15 -5.14 5.66 9.26
CA LEU A 15 -4.20 5.40 8.17
C LEU A 15 -3.94 6.62 7.30
N ASP A 16 -4.97 7.44 7.05
CA ASP A 16 -4.82 8.67 6.27
C ASP A 16 -3.94 9.67 7.04
N GLU A 17 -4.15 9.83 8.35
CA GLU A 17 -3.32 10.68 9.21
C GLU A 17 -1.87 10.18 9.29
N LEU A 18 -1.66 8.89 9.57
CA LEU A 18 -0.32 8.32 9.69
C LEU A 18 0.46 8.39 8.38
N SER A 19 -0.21 8.30 7.23
CA SER A 19 0.44 8.38 5.92
C SER A 19 1.06 9.75 5.63
N LEU A 20 0.61 10.80 6.31
CA LEU A 20 1.18 12.14 6.22
C LEU A 20 2.46 12.29 7.06
N ALA A 21 2.53 11.56 8.18
CA ALA A 21 3.62 11.66 9.15
C ALA A 21 4.71 10.60 8.97
N LEU A 22 4.38 9.43 8.41
CA LEU A 22 5.27 8.27 8.35
C LEU A 22 5.60 7.88 6.90
N PRO A 23 6.88 7.59 6.60
CA PRO A 23 7.28 7.17 5.26
C PRO A 23 6.85 5.73 4.92
N ALA A 24 6.55 4.90 5.92
CA ALA A 24 6.14 3.50 5.73
C ALA A 24 5.26 3.02 6.89
N ILE A 25 4.23 2.22 6.57
CA ILE A 25 3.30 1.62 7.52
C ILE A 25 3.11 0.14 7.17
N SER A 26 3.29 -0.75 8.14
CA SER A 26 2.95 -2.17 7.99
C SER A 26 1.50 -2.40 8.41
N LEU A 27 0.73 -3.12 7.59
CA LEU A 27 -0.64 -3.53 7.91
C LEU A 27 -0.65 -5.01 8.26
N ASP A 28 -0.82 -5.33 9.55
CA ASP A 28 -0.78 -6.69 10.08
C ASP A 28 -2.14 -7.16 10.62
N GLY A 29 -2.37 -8.48 10.60
CA GLY A 29 -3.54 -9.11 11.24
C GLY A 29 -3.96 -10.43 10.58
N ILE A 30 -5.11 -10.97 10.96
CA ILE A 30 -5.61 -12.26 10.44
C ILE A 30 -5.91 -12.25 8.93
N LYS A 31 -5.92 -13.43 8.30
CA LYS A 31 -6.31 -13.57 6.88
C LYS A 31 -7.78 -13.18 6.70
N GLY A 32 -8.11 -12.54 5.57
CA GLY A 32 -9.50 -12.22 5.20
C GLY A 32 -10.06 -10.89 5.74
N VAL A 33 -9.38 -10.20 6.66
CA VAL A 33 -9.86 -8.88 7.16
C VAL A 33 -9.74 -7.74 6.16
N GLY A 34 -9.25 -7.98 4.94
CA GLY A 34 -9.23 -6.95 3.90
C GLY A 34 -8.05 -5.98 3.97
N LYS A 35 -6.93 -6.32 4.63
CA LYS A 35 -5.67 -5.52 4.60
C LYS A 35 -5.26 -5.12 3.19
N THR A 36 -5.19 -6.10 2.28
CA THR A 36 -4.82 -5.87 0.89
C THR A 36 -5.82 -4.95 0.19
N THR A 37 -7.11 -5.07 0.52
CA THR A 37 -8.15 -4.19 -0.02
C THR A 37 -7.98 -2.76 0.51
N THR A 38 -7.75 -2.59 1.81
CA THR A 38 -7.48 -1.29 2.44
C THR A 38 -6.23 -0.62 1.89
N ALA A 39 -5.12 -1.37 1.76
CA ALA A 39 -3.89 -0.86 1.16
C ALA A 39 -4.13 -0.41 -0.29
N ARG A 40 -4.81 -1.23 -1.10
CA ARG A 40 -5.10 -0.91 -2.51
C ARG A 40 -6.01 0.29 -2.68
N ALA A 41 -6.93 0.54 -1.75
CA ALA A 41 -7.81 1.70 -1.79
C ALA A 41 -7.05 3.03 -1.67
N ARG A 42 -5.85 3.03 -1.06
CA ARG A 42 -4.99 4.21 -0.84
C ARG A 42 -3.73 4.25 -1.71
N ALA A 43 -3.30 3.09 -2.20
CA ALA A 43 -2.04 2.98 -2.91
C ALA A 43 -2.12 3.67 -4.28
N ARG A 44 -1.32 4.71 -4.46
CA ARG A 44 -1.06 5.28 -5.79
C ARG A 44 -0.14 4.40 -6.64
N THR A 45 0.66 3.54 -6.02
CA THR A 45 1.51 2.56 -6.71
C THR A 45 1.53 1.27 -5.91
N VAL A 46 1.36 0.14 -6.60
CA VAL A 46 1.42 -1.20 -6.00
C VAL A 46 2.65 -1.93 -6.54
N ARG A 47 3.55 -2.33 -5.64
CA ARG A 47 4.69 -3.20 -5.96
C ARG A 47 4.46 -4.57 -5.37
N ARG A 48 4.50 -5.61 -6.21
CA ARG A 48 4.34 -7.00 -5.82
C ARG A 48 5.70 -7.62 -5.56
N LEU A 49 6.14 -7.63 -4.31
CA LEU A 49 7.46 -8.15 -3.92
C LEU A 49 7.60 -9.68 -4.08
N ASP A 50 6.48 -10.37 -4.31
CA ASP A 50 6.42 -11.78 -4.66
C ASP A 50 6.77 -12.05 -6.13
N ASP A 51 6.76 -11.02 -6.98
CA ASP A 51 7.27 -11.11 -8.35
C ASP A 51 8.81 -11.02 -8.33
N PRO A 52 9.53 -12.04 -8.84
CA PRO A 52 10.99 -12.05 -8.81
C PRO A 52 11.61 -10.85 -9.52
N ALA A 53 11.00 -10.36 -10.60
CA ALA A 53 11.52 -9.19 -11.32
C ALA A 53 11.38 -7.90 -10.50
N VAL A 54 10.27 -7.76 -9.76
CA VAL A 54 10.05 -6.61 -8.87
C VAL A 54 10.96 -6.68 -7.64
N ARG A 55 11.17 -7.89 -7.11
CA ARG A 55 12.08 -8.12 -5.98
C ARG A 55 13.52 -7.77 -6.34
N GLU A 56 13.98 -8.16 -7.53
CA GLU A 56 15.31 -7.82 -8.03
C GLU A 56 15.47 -6.30 -8.20
N LEU A 57 14.46 -5.64 -8.76
CA LEU A 57 14.43 -4.18 -8.92
C LEU A 57 14.49 -3.42 -7.58
N LEU A 58 13.98 -3.99 -6.49
CA LEU A 58 13.88 -3.34 -5.17
C LEU A 58 14.89 -3.91 -4.15
N GLY A 59 15.90 -4.64 -4.62
CA GLY A 59 17.00 -5.13 -3.79
C GLY A 59 17.73 -4.00 -3.04
N ALA A 60 18.56 -4.37 -2.07
CA ALA A 60 19.12 -3.47 -1.06
C ALA A 60 19.86 -2.21 -1.60
N ASP A 61 20.31 -2.22 -2.86
CA ASP A 61 21.01 -1.12 -3.53
C ASP A 61 20.17 -0.35 -4.55
N ALA A 62 18.88 -0.66 -4.67
CA ALA A 62 18.00 0.08 -5.57
C ALA A 62 17.75 1.48 -4.99
N PRO A 63 18.11 2.57 -5.70
CA PRO A 63 17.76 3.91 -5.26
C PRO A 63 16.24 3.99 -5.18
N VAL A 64 15.71 4.12 -3.97
CA VAL A 64 14.28 4.35 -3.74
C VAL A 64 13.89 5.56 -4.62
N PRO A 65 12.98 5.41 -5.59
CA PRO A 65 12.54 6.58 -6.35
C PRO A 65 11.80 7.49 -5.36
N GLN A 66 12.45 8.56 -4.91
CA GLN A 66 11.92 9.58 -3.99
C GLN A 66 10.65 10.28 -4.50
N LYS A 67 10.17 9.94 -5.70
CA LYS A 67 8.97 10.51 -6.31
C LYS A 67 8.00 9.40 -6.72
N CYS A 68 7.42 8.72 -5.72
CA CYS A 68 6.10 8.13 -5.94
C CYS A 68 4.98 9.15 -5.76
N HIS A 69 5.26 10.42 -5.38
CA HIS A 69 4.32 11.55 -5.36
C HIS A 69 4.15 12.14 -6.77
N LEU A 70 3.22 11.61 -7.57
CA LEU A 70 2.80 12.23 -8.82
C LEU A 70 1.33 11.88 -9.17
N ALA A 71 0.50 12.91 -9.05
CA ALA A 71 -0.94 12.97 -9.33
C ALA A 71 -1.84 12.24 -8.32
#